data_AF-A0A2M7G6W4-F1
#
_entry.id   AF-A0A2M7G6W4-F1
#
_cell.length_a   1.000
_cell.length_b   1.000
_cell.length_c   1.000
_cell.angle_alpha   90.00
_cell.angle_beta   90.00
_cell.angle_gamma   90.00
#
_symmetry.space_group_name_H-M   'P 1'
#
loop_
_entity.id
_entity.type
_entity.pdbx_description
1 polymer ?
#
loop_
_entity_poly.entity_id
_entity_poly.type
_entity_poly.pdbx_seq_one_letter_code
_entity_poly.pdbx_strand_id
1 'polypeptide(L)'
;MLLDSVCRKGYPHLKDSEQATLRGALVRSADAFCADCPLGIDLRQADFSVSVFAETLQANCEQVGQIIHNYLWTAPGQVSSYEDLWKFTLVNYNAGPGCLSIAIEDTSEVGDPLDWEHLSQHLTPVCQGAIDYVEDISR
;
A
#
# COMPACT_ATOMS: atom_id res chain seq x y z
N MET A 1 16.77 18.06 -9.40
CA MET A 1 17.10 16.67 -8.98
C MET A 1 17.86 16.76 -7.68
N LEU A 2 17.54 15.93 -6.68
CA LEU A 2 18.29 15.93 -5.41
C LEU A 2 19.69 15.33 -5.62
N LEU A 3 20.65 15.73 -4.80
CA LEU A 3 21.99 15.15 -4.79
C LEU A 3 21.93 13.72 -4.23
N ASP A 4 22.76 12.81 -4.74
CA ASP A 4 22.83 11.42 -4.28
C ASP A 4 23.09 11.30 -2.76
N SER A 5 23.95 12.18 -2.22
CA SER A 5 24.23 12.26 -0.78
C SER A 5 23.00 12.61 0.07
N VAL A 6 21.99 13.25 -0.51
CA VAL A 6 20.71 13.54 0.15
C VAL A 6 19.83 12.29 0.11
N CYS A 7 19.66 11.67 -1.07
CA CYS A 7 18.82 10.48 -1.23
C CYS A 7 19.25 9.31 -0.33
N ARG A 8 20.56 9.11 -0.14
CA ARG A 8 21.11 8.04 0.71
C ARG A 8 20.77 8.14 2.19
N LYS A 9 20.26 9.28 2.67
CA LYS A 9 19.82 9.43 4.06
C LYS A 9 18.57 8.61 4.37
N GLY A 10 17.84 8.16 3.35
CA GLY A 10 16.54 7.52 3.52
C GLY A 10 15.42 8.55 3.63
N TYR A 11 14.27 8.24 3.04
CA TYR A 11 13.15 9.17 2.89
C TYR A 11 12.66 9.82 4.21
N PRO A 12 12.51 9.10 5.33
CA PRO A 12 12.06 9.70 6.60
C PRO A 12 13.02 10.75 7.18
N HIS A 13 14.29 10.72 6.78
CA HIS A 13 15.33 11.61 7.30
C HIS A 13 15.57 12.85 6.43
N LEU A 14 14.79 13.00 5.35
CA LEU A 14 14.84 14.16 4.46
C LEU A 14 14.03 15.33 5.03
N LYS A 15 14.44 16.56 4.69
CA LYS A 15 13.64 17.76 4.99
C LYS A 15 12.30 17.70 4.25
N ASP A 16 11.28 18.38 4.77
CA ASP A 16 9.95 18.42 4.16
C ASP A 16 9.96 18.86 2.69
N SER A 17 10.81 19.84 2.34
CA SER A 17 10.97 20.31 0.97
C SER A 17 11.65 19.28 0.05
N GLU A 18 12.56 18.48 0.58
CA GLU A 18 13.22 17.39 -0.13
C GLU A 18 12.25 16.22 -0.35
N GLN A 19 11.48 15.84 0.69
CA GLN A 19 10.40 14.86 0.56
C GLN A 19 9.34 15.30 -0.45
N ALA A 20 8.90 16.55 -0.40
CA ALA A 20 7.94 17.11 -1.35
C ALA A 20 8.50 17.09 -2.78
N THR A 21 9.80 17.37 -2.95
CA THR A 21 10.48 17.28 -4.26
C THR A 21 10.46 15.86 -4.80
N LEU A 22 10.76 14.85 -3.96
CA LEU A 22 10.73 13.44 -4.35
C LEU A 22 9.31 12.96 -4.69
N ARG A 23 8.31 13.28 -3.85
CA ARG A 23 6.90 12.97 -4.14
C ARG A 23 6.46 13.56 -5.47
N GLY A 24 6.77 14.84 -5.71
CA GLY A 24 6.43 15.49 -6.98
C GLY A 24 7.18 14.91 -8.18
N ALA A 25 8.42 14.48 -8.01
CA ALA A 25 9.17 13.79 -9.06
C ALA A 25 8.54 12.43 -9.41
N LEU A 26 8.15 11.64 -8.40
CA LEU A 26 7.50 10.35 -8.57
C LEU A 26 6.17 10.48 -9.31
N VAL A 27 5.32 11.42 -8.89
CA VAL A 27 4.01 11.67 -9.54
C VAL A 27 4.22 12.03 -11.01
N ARG A 28 5.18 12.91 -11.32
CA ARG A 28 5.47 13.27 -12.71
C ARG A 28 6.02 12.11 -13.54
N SER A 29 6.83 11.24 -12.95
CA SER A 29 7.38 10.07 -13.68
C SER A 29 6.34 9.00 -13.97
N ALA A 30 5.26 8.93 -13.17
CA ALA A 30 4.17 7.99 -13.38
C ALA A 30 3.06 8.56 -14.30
N ASP A 31 3.06 9.88 -14.54
CA ASP A 31 2.11 10.54 -15.44
C ASP A 31 2.50 10.30 -16.90
N ALA A 32 1.75 9.42 -17.55
CA ALA A 32 1.96 9.08 -18.95
C ALA A 32 1.29 10.05 -19.93
N PHE A 33 0.55 11.07 -19.46
CA PHE A 33 -0.11 12.01 -20.36
C PHE A 33 0.91 12.84 -21.16
N CYS A 34 0.68 12.95 -22.46
CA CYS A 34 1.55 13.69 -23.37
C CYS A 34 0.73 14.25 -24.53
N ALA A 35 0.56 15.58 -24.59
CA ALA A 35 -0.29 16.24 -25.57
C ALA A 35 0.15 15.99 -27.04
N ASP A 36 1.45 15.87 -27.28
CA ASP A 36 2.03 15.71 -28.62
C ASP A 36 2.30 14.24 -29.01
N CYS A 37 1.99 13.29 -28.12
CA CYS A 37 2.21 11.86 -28.37
C CYS A 37 1.00 11.23 -29.10
N PRO A 38 1.22 10.15 -29.89
CA PRO A 38 0.11 9.36 -30.42
C PRO A 38 -0.85 8.90 -29.32
N LEU A 39 -2.15 9.09 -29.52
CA LEU A 39 -3.21 8.79 -28.54
C LEU A 39 -3.11 9.58 -27.21
N GLY A 40 -2.24 10.59 -27.13
CA GLY A 40 -2.07 11.40 -25.93
C GLY A 40 -1.23 10.76 -24.81
N ILE A 41 -0.46 9.71 -25.11
CA ILE A 41 0.24 8.86 -24.11
C ILE A 41 1.72 8.68 -24.49
N ASP A 42 2.64 8.93 -23.54
CA ASP A 42 4.05 8.49 -23.66
C ASP A 42 4.17 7.04 -23.17
N LEU A 43 4.39 6.11 -24.11
CA LEU A 43 4.49 4.68 -23.83
C LEU A 43 5.65 4.31 -22.89
N ARG A 44 6.74 5.10 -22.85
CA ARG A 44 7.86 4.83 -21.93
C ARG A 44 7.51 5.21 -20.50
N GLN A 45 6.79 6.30 -20.32
CA GLN A 45 6.29 6.69 -19.00
C GLN A 45 5.17 5.74 -18.53
N ALA A 46 4.31 5.30 -19.45
CA ALA A 46 3.31 4.27 -19.17
C ALA A 46 3.96 2.95 -18.72
N ASP A 47 5.04 2.51 -19.38
CA ASP A 47 5.78 1.31 -18.97
C ASP A 47 6.43 1.48 -17.58
N PHE A 48 7.05 2.65 -17.33
CA PHE A 48 7.62 2.95 -16.01
C PHE A 48 6.57 2.98 -14.90
N SER A 49 5.37 3.50 -15.16
CA SER A 49 4.31 3.59 -14.16
C SER A 49 3.81 2.21 -13.71
N VAL A 50 3.86 1.20 -14.60
CA VAL A 50 3.56 -0.19 -14.24
C VAL A 50 4.54 -0.71 -13.18
N SER A 51 5.85 -0.44 -13.34
CA SER A 51 6.84 -0.82 -12.33
C SER A 51 6.61 -0.10 -11.00
N VAL A 52 6.32 1.20 -11.02
CA VAL A 52 6.02 1.97 -9.79
C VAL A 52 4.80 1.37 -9.07
N PHE A 53 3.74 1.02 -9.81
CA PHE A 53 2.56 0.38 -9.24
C PHE A 53 2.88 -0.99 -8.64
N ALA A 54 3.63 -1.83 -9.36
CA ALA A 54 4.02 -3.16 -8.88
C ALA A 54 4.85 -3.09 -7.58
N GLU A 55 5.87 -2.23 -7.54
CA GLU A 55 6.68 -2.00 -6.34
C GLU A 55 5.85 -1.43 -5.18
N THR A 56 4.84 -0.60 -5.48
CA THR A 56 3.92 -0.09 -4.46
C THR A 56 3.09 -1.22 -3.84
N LEU A 57 2.56 -2.14 -4.65
CA LEU A 57 1.84 -3.31 -4.14
C LEU A 57 2.74 -4.24 -3.33
N GLN A 58 3.97 -4.47 -3.79
CA GLN A 58 4.95 -5.27 -3.04
C GLN A 58 5.28 -4.63 -1.68
N ALA A 59 5.52 -3.32 -1.64
CA ALA A 59 5.76 -2.60 -0.40
C ALA A 59 4.56 -2.70 0.58
N ASN A 60 3.33 -2.65 0.06
CA ASN A 60 2.13 -2.85 0.88
C ASN A 60 2.06 -4.28 1.44
N CYS A 61 2.43 -5.29 0.67
CA CYS A 61 2.51 -6.69 1.12
C CYS A 61 3.56 -6.87 2.22
N GLU A 62 4.75 -6.29 2.06
CA GLU A 62 5.80 -6.32 3.09
C GLU A 62 5.34 -5.61 4.38
N GLN A 63 4.64 -4.48 4.23
CA GLN A 63 4.12 -3.74 5.37
C GLN A 63 2.99 -4.48 6.10
N VAL A 64 2.10 -5.19 5.40
CA VAL A 64 1.11 -6.10 6.03
C VAL A 64 1.83 -7.12 6.90
N GLY A 65 2.87 -7.74 6.34
CA GLY A 65 3.66 -8.73 7.08
C GLY A 65 4.30 -8.16 8.34
N GLN A 66 4.85 -6.94 8.24
CA GLN A 66 5.41 -6.24 9.40
C GLN A 66 4.35 -5.88 10.44
N ILE A 67 3.16 -5.42 10.03
CA ILE A 67 2.06 -5.10 10.93
C ILE A 67 1.64 -6.35 11.71
N ILE A 68 1.37 -7.46 11.02
CA ILE A 68 0.99 -8.73 11.67
C ILE A 68 2.08 -9.18 12.65
N HIS A 69 3.35 -9.14 12.26
CA HIS A 69 4.45 -9.51 13.15
C HIS A 69 4.52 -8.60 14.39
N ASN A 70 4.31 -7.30 14.24
CA ASN A 70 4.37 -6.34 15.35
C ASN A 70 3.25 -6.56 16.39
N TYR A 71 2.04 -6.91 15.94
CA TYR A 71 0.90 -7.10 16.83
C TYR A 71 0.82 -8.52 17.40
N LEU A 72 1.12 -9.54 16.59
CA LEU A 72 0.84 -10.94 16.92
C LEU A 72 2.11 -11.78 17.17
N TRP A 73 3.30 -11.23 16.96
CA TRP A 73 4.59 -11.91 17.18
C TRP A 73 4.74 -13.25 16.42
N THR A 74 4.09 -13.35 15.26
CA THR A 74 4.04 -14.57 14.45
C THR A 74 4.22 -14.23 12.97
N ALA A 75 4.57 -15.23 12.15
CA ALA A 75 4.64 -15.04 10.71
C ALA A 75 3.21 -14.95 10.13
N PRO A 76 2.96 -14.09 9.12
CA PRO A 76 1.63 -13.89 8.54
C PRO A 76 0.95 -15.18 8.07
N GLY A 77 1.68 -16.06 7.40
CA GLY A 77 1.15 -17.33 6.90
C GLY A 77 0.81 -18.36 7.98
N GLN A 78 1.05 -18.06 9.26
CA GLN A 78 0.63 -18.91 10.39
C GLN A 78 -0.75 -18.53 10.93
N VAL A 79 -1.24 -17.32 10.62
CA VAL A 79 -2.51 -16.79 11.14
C VAL A 79 -3.54 -16.51 10.06
N SER A 80 -3.13 -16.41 8.80
CA SER A 80 -4.01 -16.09 7.68
C SER A 80 -3.65 -16.86 6.42
N SER A 81 -4.63 -17.06 5.55
CA SER A 81 -4.41 -17.69 4.24
C SER A 81 -3.69 -16.73 3.27
N TYR A 82 -3.14 -17.27 2.18
CA TYR A 82 -2.56 -16.42 1.12
C TYR A 82 -3.59 -15.45 0.53
N GLU A 83 -4.84 -15.89 0.36
CA GLU A 83 -5.92 -15.07 -0.19
C GLU A 83 -6.32 -13.94 0.76
N ASP A 84 -6.39 -14.21 2.07
CA ASP A 84 -6.67 -13.18 3.08
C ASP A 84 -5.52 -12.17 3.18
N LEU A 85 -4.26 -12.63 3.16
CA LEU A 85 -3.10 -11.75 3.17
C LEU A 85 -3.06 -10.85 1.92
N TRP A 86 -3.52 -11.35 0.77
CA TRP A 86 -3.70 -10.53 -0.42
C TRP A 86 -4.77 -9.46 -0.21
N LYS A 87 -5.92 -9.80 0.38
CA LYS A 87 -6.97 -8.81 0.71
C LYS A 87 -6.49 -7.77 1.72
N PHE A 88 -5.68 -8.15 2.71
CA PHE A 88 -5.08 -7.21 3.65
C PHE A 88 -4.09 -6.26 2.96
N THR A 89 -3.34 -6.77 1.97
CA THR A 89 -2.49 -5.95 1.11
C THR A 89 -3.29 -4.90 0.34
N LEU A 90 -4.46 -5.28 -0.17
CA LEU A 90 -5.37 -4.36 -0.86
C LEU A 90 -5.97 -3.31 0.09
N VAL A 91 -6.33 -3.67 1.33
CA VAL A 91 -6.73 -2.68 2.36
C VAL A 91 -5.59 -1.70 2.62
N ASN A 92 -4.37 -2.20 2.81
CA ASN A 92 -3.22 -1.34 3.06
C ASN A 92 -2.96 -0.38 1.89
N TYR A 93 -3.02 -0.88 0.65
CA TYR A 93 -2.85 -0.06 -0.55
C TYR A 93 -3.93 1.03 -0.69
N ASN A 94 -5.20 0.68 -0.40
CA ASN A 94 -6.34 1.57 -0.63
C ASN A 94 -6.59 2.57 0.52
N ALA A 95 -6.58 2.08 1.76
CA ALA A 95 -6.93 2.84 2.96
C ALA A 95 -5.75 3.12 3.88
N GLY A 96 -4.60 2.52 3.62
CA GLY A 96 -3.35 2.78 4.34
C GLY A 96 -3.15 1.90 5.57
N PRO A 97 -1.93 1.93 6.15
CA PRO A 97 -1.54 1.03 7.23
C PRO A 97 -2.24 1.33 8.55
N GLY A 98 -2.71 2.56 8.76
CA GLY A 98 -3.46 2.92 9.97
C GLY A 98 -4.79 2.17 10.04
N CYS A 99 -5.54 2.14 8.93
CA CYS A 99 -6.80 1.39 8.83
C CYS A 99 -6.57 -0.11 9.06
N LEU A 100 -5.55 -0.69 8.42
CA LEU A 100 -5.25 -2.10 8.56
C LEU A 100 -4.79 -2.46 9.98
N SER A 101 -3.91 -1.65 10.59
CA SER A 101 -3.36 -1.94 11.92
C SER A 101 -4.46 -1.98 12.98
N ILE A 102 -5.37 -1.00 12.96
CA ILE A 102 -6.52 -0.96 13.88
C ILE A 102 -7.41 -2.19 13.69
N ALA A 103 -7.75 -2.52 12.44
CA ALA A 103 -8.59 -3.69 12.17
C ALA A 103 -7.95 -5.01 12.63
N ILE A 104 -6.64 -5.19 12.42
CA ILE A 104 -5.90 -6.37 12.90
C ILE A 104 -5.91 -6.43 14.44
N GLU A 105 -5.65 -5.30 15.10
CA GLU A 105 -5.68 -5.19 16.56
C GLU A 105 -7.06 -5.58 17.11
N ASP A 106 -8.12 -4.92 16.62
CA ASP A 106 -9.50 -5.14 17.06
C ASP A 106 -9.95 -6.60 16.82
N THR A 107 -9.66 -7.17 15.64
CA THR A 107 -9.97 -8.58 15.31
C THR A 107 -9.28 -9.54 16.29
N SER A 108 -8.00 -9.28 16.59
CA SER A 108 -7.24 -10.13 17.50
C SER A 108 -7.67 -9.97 18.96
N GLU A 109 -8.06 -8.77 19.39
CA GLU A 109 -8.48 -8.51 20.78
C GLU A 109 -9.76 -9.25 21.14
N VAL A 110 -10.69 -9.39 20.19
CA VAL A 110 -11.93 -10.15 20.38
C VAL A 110 -11.76 -11.65 20.19
N GLY A 111 -10.58 -12.11 19.75
CA GLY A 111 -10.25 -13.51 19.55
C GLY A 111 -10.82 -14.12 18.27
N ASP A 112 -11.20 -13.28 17.30
CA ASP A 112 -11.66 -13.74 16.00
C ASP A 112 -10.50 -14.29 15.15
N PRO A 113 -10.76 -15.21 14.21
CA PRO A 113 -9.77 -15.62 13.22
C PRO A 113 -9.32 -14.42 12.39
N LEU A 114 -8.02 -14.37 12.05
CA LEU A 114 -7.50 -13.32 11.18
C LEU A 114 -7.74 -13.66 9.70
N ASP A 115 -9.01 -13.74 9.31
CA ASP A 115 -9.48 -13.89 7.94
C ASP A 115 -10.22 -12.63 7.47
N TRP A 116 -10.56 -12.56 6.19
CA TRP A 116 -11.25 -11.41 5.62
C TRP A 116 -12.67 -11.21 6.15
N GLU A 117 -13.39 -12.30 6.46
CA GLU A 117 -14.77 -12.23 6.94
C GLU A 117 -14.86 -11.46 8.26
N HIS A 118 -13.94 -11.72 9.19
CA HIS A 118 -13.90 -11.05 10.48
C HIS A 118 -13.19 -9.70 10.40
N LEU A 119 -12.02 -9.62 9.76
CA LEU A 119 -11.25 -8.37 9.70
C LEU A 119 -12.01 -7.22 9.03
N SER A 120 -12.80 -7.52 7.99
CA SER A 120 -13.60 -6.49 7.30
C SER A 120 -14.67 -5.86 8.19
N GLN A 121 -15.16 -6.58 9.21
CA GLN A 121 -16.14 -6.07 10.18
C GLN A 121 -15.52 -5.10 11.19
N HIS A 122 -14.21 -5.20 11.40
CA HIS A 122 -13.44 -4.36 12.33
C HIS A 122 -12.80 -3.14 11.65
N LEU A 123 -13.06 -2.91 10.36
CA LEU A 123 -12.67 -1.67 9.69
C LEU A 123 -13.48 -0.49 10.24
N THR A 124 -12.79 0.50 10.79
CA THR A 124 -13.41 1.73 11.30
C THR A 124 -14.23 2.46 10.21
N PRO A 125 -15.22 3.29 10.58
CA PRO A 125 -16.13 3.90 9.60
C PRO A 125 -15.45 4.66 8.44
N VAL A 126 -14.28 5.28 8.67
CA VAL A 126 -13.53 5.99 7.62
C VAL A 126 -12.82 5.03 6.65
N CYS A 127 -12.57 3.79 7.07
CA CYS A 127 -11.85 2.76 6.33
C CYS A 127 -12.80 1.81 5.58
N GLN A 128 -14.10 1.82 5.86
CA GLN A 128 -15.08 0.89 5.27
C GLN A 128 -15.19 0.99 3.75
N GLY A 129 -14.84 2.13 3.14
CA GLY A 129 -14.76 2.26 1.69
C GLY A 129 -13.76 1.31 1.03
N ALA A 130 -12.80 0.75 1.79
CA ALA A 130 -11.88 -0.27 1.30
C ALA A 130 -12.55 -1.62 1.05
N ILE A 131 -13.68 -1.92 1.70
CA ILE A 131 -14.37 -3.21 1.56
C ILE A 131 -14.80 -3.42 0.11
N ASP A 132 -15.54 -2.45 -0.44
CA ASP A 132 -16.01 -2.50 -1.83
C ASP A 132 -14.82 -2.60 -2.81
N TYR A 133 -13.74 -1.84 -2.56
CA TYR A 133 -12.53 -1.91 -3.37
C TYR A 133 -11.88 -3.31 -3.35
N VAL A 134 -11.72 -3.92 -2.17
CA VAL A 134 -11.13 -5.26 -2.03
C VAL A 134 -12.01 -6.30 -2.73
N GLU A 135 -13.32 -6.24 -2.52
CA GLU A 135 -14.30 -7.16 -3.09
C GLU A 135 -14.44 -7.05 -4.61
N ASP A 136 -14.14 -5.89 -5.20
CA ASP A 136 -14.14 -5.72 -6.65
C ASP A 136 -12.84 -6.24 -7.29
N ILE A 137 -11.70 -6.09 -6.62
CA ILE A 137 -10.38 -6.45 -7.16
C ILE A 137 -10.02 -7.93 -6.93
N SER A 138 -10.56 -8.56 -5.88
CA SER A 138 -10.20 -9.93 -5.48
C SER A 138 -11.14 -11.03 -5.99
N ARG A 139 -11.93 -10.74 -7.04
CA ARG A 139 -12.84 -11.70 -7.69
C ARG A 139 -12.15 -12.66 -8.65
#